data_AF-A0A1H8G465-F1
#
_entry.id   AF-A0A1H8G465-F1
#
_cell.length_a   1.000
_cell.length_b   1.000
_cell.length_c   1.000
_cell.angle_alpha   90.00
_cell.angle_beta   90.00
_cell.angle_gamma   90.00
#
_symmetry.space_group_name_H-M   'P 1'
#
loop_
_entity.id
_entity.type
_entity.pdbx_description
1 polymer ?
#
loop_
_entity_poly.entity_id
_entity_poly.type
_entity_poly.pdbx_seq_one_letter_code
_entity_poly.pdbx_strand_id
1 'polypeptide(L)'
;MGGLRDTCGAVTGMFLVISLANSAGDKNSPLKSKQDTYNKFQEVAKLFKEKCGSIYCRDLKNMEKNKILSCEDCVQVADEILKKHYFK
;
A
#
# COMPACT_ATOMS: atom_id res chain seq x y z
N MET A 1 2.02 5.68 10.44
CA MET A 1 1.41 7.04 10.40
C MET A 1 1.75 7.79 11.68
N GLY A 2 1.83 9.13 11.66
CA GLY A 2 1.97 9.94 12.89
C GLY A 2 3.13 9.55 13.81
N GLY A 3 4.27 9.11 13.26
CA GLY A 3 5.42 8.67 14.08
C GLY A 3 5.27 7.28 14.73
N LEU A 4 4.14 6.57 14.57
CA LEU A 4 3.91 5.23 15.15
C LEU A 4 4.81 4.12 14.57
N ARG A 5 5.45 4.40 13.43
CA ARG A 5 6.34 3.47 12.69
C ARG A 5 5.74 2.09 12.35
N ASP A 6 4.42 1.94 12.34
CA ASP A 6 3.74 0.73 11.83
C ASP A 6 3.66 0.77 10.28
N THR A 7 2.58 0.27 9.68
CA THR A 7 2.35 0.28 8.23
C THR A 7 2.70 1.65 7.63
N CYS A 8 3.51 1.61 6.57
CA CYS A 8 4.03 2.79 5.88
C CYS A 8 2.89 3.65 5.34
N GLY A 9 3.00 4.97 5.48
CA GLY A 9 1.96 5.90 5.05
C GLY A 9 1.65 5.79 3.54
N ALA A 10 2.65 5.52 2.72
CA ALA A 10 2.47 5.28 1.28
C ALA A 10 1.64 4.00 1.00
N VAL A 11 1.89 2.93 1.77
CA VAL A 11 1.12 1.68 1.66
C VAL A 11 -0.33 1.89 2.10
N THR A 12 -0.56 2.60 3.22
CA THR A 12 -1.91 2.94 3.67
C THR A 12 -2.65 3.82 2.65
N GLY A 13 -1.97 4.82 2.06
CA GLY A 13 -2.53 5.66 1.01
C GLY A 13 -2.92 4.84 -0.23
N MET A 14 -2.08 3.89 -0.63
CA MET A 14 -2.37 2.97 -1.73
C MET A 14 -3.61 2.11 -1.44
N PHE A 15 -3.74 1.56 -0.23
CA PHE A 15 -4.95 0.83 0.16
C PHE A 15 -6.20 1.70 0.17
N LEU A 16 -6.10 2.96 0.60
CA LEU A 16 -7.21 3.91 0.56
C LEU A 16 -7.67 4.15 -0.89
N VAL A 17 -6.75 4.42 -1.80
CA VAL A 17 -7.05 4.64 -3.22
C VAL A 17 -7.76 3.43 -3.82
N ILE A 18 -7.25 2.21 -3.58
CA ILE A 18 -7.88 0.96 -4.03
C ILE A 18 -9.27 0.80 -3.40
N SER A 19 -9.42 1.10 -2.11
CA SER A 19 -10.72 1.02 -1.42
C SER A 19 -11.77 1.89 -2.10
N LEU A 20 -11.42 3.16 -2.38
CA LEU A 20 -12.31 4.13 -3.01
C LEU A 20 -12.66 3.75 -4.45
N ALA A 21 -11.71 3.17 -5.19
CA ALA A 21 -11.92 2.80 -6.58
C ALA A 21 -12.63 1.45 -6.76
N ASN A 22 -12.48 0.49 -5.82
CA ASN A 22 -13.02 -0.87 -5.96
C ASN A 22 -14.31 -1.13 -5.19
N SER A 23 -14.49 -0.47 -4.05
CA SER A 23 -15.56 -0.84 -3.13
C SER A 23 -16.92 -0.46 -3.69
N ALA A 24 -17.83 -1.42 -3.78
CA ALA A 24 -19.20 -1.20 -4.27
C ALA A 24 -20.05 -0.36 -3.29
N GLY A 25 -19.63 -0.22 -2.02
CA GLY A 25 -20.38 0.51 -1.00
C GLY A 25 -21.78 -0.05 -0.69
N ASP A 26 -22.11 -1.23 -1.23
CA ASP A 26 -23.43 -1.84 -1.13
C ASP A 26 -23.63 -2.50 0.25
N LYS A 27 -24.47 -1.87 1.06
CA LYS A 27 -24.81 -2.35 2.41
C LYS A 27 -25.65 -3.63 2.39
N ASN A 28 -26.37 -3.89 1.30
CA ASN A 28 -27.22 -5.08 1.14
C ASN A 28 -26.43 -6.28 0.62
N SER A 29 -25.26 -6.05 0.01
CA SER A 29 -24.36 -7.09 -0.48
C SER A 29 -22.90 -6.78 -0.11
N PRO A 30 -22.55 -6.75 1.19
CA PRO A 30 -21.27 -6.22 1.68
C PRO A 30 -20.05 -7.04 1.24
N LEU A 31 -20.26 -8.30 0.81
CA LEU A 31 -19.18 -9.17 0.35
C LEU A 31 -18.89 -9.04 -1.14
N LYS A 32 -19.76 -8.38 -1.90
CA LYS A 32 -19.72 -8.34 -3.38
C LYS A 32 -18.38 -7.85 -3.94
N SER A 33 -17.80 -6.81 -3.35
CA SER A 33 -16.49 -6.26 -3.74
C SER A 33 -15.41 -6.43 -2.68
N LYS A 34 -15.79 -6.77 -1.43
CA LYS A 34 -14.87 -6.76 -0.28
C LYS A 34 -13.73 -7.76 -0.43
N GLN A 35 -14.03 -8.98 -0.86
CA GLN A 35 -13.01 -10.02 -1.06
C GLN A 35 -12.01 -9.62 -2.14
N ASP A 36 -12.51 -9.07 -3.25
CA ASP A 36 -11.67 -8.60 -4.34
C ASP A 36 -10.77 -7.42 -3.90
N THR A 37 -11.31 -6.45 -3.15
CA THR A 37 -10.53 -5.37 -2.55
C THR A 37 -9.39 -5.89 -1.66
N TYR A 38 -9.65 -6.91 -0.85
CA TYR A 38 -8.63 -7.51 0.00
C TYR A 38 -7.57 -8.26 -0.80
N ASN A 39 -7.96 -8.98 -1.85
CA ASN A 39 -7.01 -9.64 -2.75
C ASN A 39 -6.07 -8.59 -3.39
N LYS A 40 -6.63 -7.47 -3.84
CA LYS A 40 -5.87 -6.33 -4.40
C LYS A 40 -4.90 -5.73 -3.38
N PHE A 41 -5.31 -5.57 -2.11
CA PHE A 41 -4.38 -5.13 -1.05
C PHE A 41 -3.19 -6.07 -0.89
N GLN A 42 -3.43 -7.38 -0.86
CA GLN A 42 -2.37 -8.38 -0.71
C GLN A 42 -1.38 -8.32 -1.89
N GLU A 43 -1.90 -8.17 -3.12
CA GLU A 43 -1.05 -8.01 -4.32
C GLU A 43 -0.15 -6.77 -4.23
N VAL A 44 -0.74 -5.60 -4.02
CA VAL A 44 0.06 -4.36 -4.01
C VAL A 44 0.98 -4.26 -2.80
N ALA A 45 0.60 -4.85 -1.66
CA ALA A 45 1.47 -4.95 -0.48
C ALA A 45 2.68 -5.83 -0.75
N LYS A 46 2.48 -6.96 -1.46
CA LYS A 46 3.56 -7.85 -1.88
C LYS A 46 4.52 -7.12 -2.83
N LEU A 47 4.01 -6.42 -3.84
CA LEU A 47 4.82 -5.64 -4.79
C LEU A 47 5.63 -4.52 -4.10
N PHE A 48 5.00 -3.80 -3.17
CA PHE A 48 5.69 -2.79 -2.37
C PHE A 48 6.82 -3.43 -1.54
N LYS A 49 6.54 -4.55 -0.87
CA LYS A 49 7.54 -5.29 -0.09
C LYS A 49 8.70 -5.79 -0.95
N GLU A 50 8.45 -6.25 -2.17
CA GLU A 50 9.51 -6.69 -3.10
C GLU A 50 10.42 -5.54 -3.52
N LYS A 51 9.86 -4.35 -3.77
CA LYS A 51 10.63 -3.15 -4.18
C LYS A 51 11.35 -2.47 -3.00
N CYS A 52 10.69 -2.38 -1.85
CA CYS A 52 11.15 -1.58 -0.71
C CYS A 52 11.70 -2.41 0.46
N GLY A 53 11.45 -3.71 0.49
CA GLY A 53 11.93 -4.64 1.52
C GLY A 53 10.94 -4.89 2.67
N SER A 54 10.05 -3.94 2.99
CA SER A 54 9.01 -4.10 4.01
C SER A 54 7.80 -3.21 3.72
N ILE A 55 6.67 -3.49 4.38
CA ILE A 55 5.52 -2.58 4.45
C ILE A 55 5.50 -1.77 5.75
N TYR A 56 6.32 -2.15 6.74
CA TYR A 56 6.38 -1.45 8.02
C TYR A 56 7.42 -0.33 7.97
N CYS A 57 7.01 0.86 8.37
CA CYS A 57 7.86 2.05 8.37
C CYS A 57 9.09 1.89 9.28
N ARG A 58 8.96 1.22 10.44
CA ARG A 58 10.09 0.88 11.31
C ARG A 58 11.20 0.10 10.60
N ASP A 59 10.84 -0.81 9.70
CA ASP A 59 11.81 -1.62 8.96
C ASP A 59 12.42 -0.82 7.80
N LEU A 60 11.60 -0.01 7.12
CA LEU A 60 12.02 0.82 5.99
C LEU A 60 12.95 1.97 6.39
N LYS A 61 12.76 2.50 7.61
CA LYS A 61 13.54 3.61 8.16
C LYS A 61 14.62 3.13 9.13
N ASN A 62 14.91 1.82 9.14
CA ASN A 62 15.97 1.29 9.96
C ASN A 62 17.33 1.73 9.38
N MET A 63 18.03 2.60 10.11
CA MET A 63 19.23 3.32 9.65
C MET A 63 20.48 2.43 9.55
N GLU A 64 20.43 1.17 10.01
CA GLU A 64 21.57 0.24 9.99
C GLU A 64 21.79 -0.42 8.62
N LYS A 65 20.80 -0.41 7.72
CA LYS A 65 20.96 -0.92 6.35
C LYS A 65 21.15 0.26 5.39
N ASN A 66 22.20 0.20 4.56
CA ASN A 66 22.65 1.21 3.58
C ASN A 66 21.62 1.63 2.50
N LYS A 67 20.33 1.34 2.66
CA LYS A 67 19.25 1.78 1.78
C LYS A 67 18.19 2.52 2.60
N ILE A 68 18.51 3.76 2.99
CA ILE A 68 17.52 4.66 3.57
C ILE A 68 16.61 5.11 2.42
N LEU A 69 15.48 4.43 2.24
CA LEU A 69 14.40 4.94 1.39
C LEU A 69 13.87 6.21 2.05
N SER A 70 13.80 7.31 1.31
CA SER A 70 13.13 8.54 1.76
C SER A 70 11.61 8.32 1.85
N CYS A 71 10.87 9.26 2.45
CA CYS A 71 9.40 9.16 2.44
C CYS A 71 8.85 9.37 1.03
N GLU A 72 9.51 10.23 0.26
CA GLU A 72 9.25 10.53 -1.14
C GLU A 72 9.42 9.26 -2.00
N ASP A 73 10.48 8.49 -1.80
CA ASP A 73 10.72 7.23 -2.53
C ASP A 73 9.59 6.23 -2.28
N CYS A 74 9.12 6.12 -1.04
CA CYS A 74 7.99 5.26 -0.72
C CYS A 74 6.72 5.69 -1.47
N VAL A 75 6.46 6.99 -1.58
CA VAL A 75 5.29 7.51 -2.32
C VAL A 75 5.44 7.24 -3.82
N GLN A 76 6.62 7.46 -4.39
CA GLN A 76 6.90 7.18 -5.81
C GLN A 76 6.69 5.70 -6.14
N VAL A 77 7.18 4.78 -5.31
CA VAL A 77 6.97 3.34 -5.50
C VAL A 77 5.48 2.99 -5.44
N ALA A 78 4.73 3.56 -4.50
CA ALA A 78 3.29 3.32 -4.40
C ALA A 78 2.53 3.83 -5.65
N ASP A 79 2.89 5.02 -6.15
CA ASP A 79 2.32 5.59 -7.39
C ASP A 79 2.61 4.71 -8.61
N GLU A 80 3.84 4.23 -8.77
CA GLU A 80 4.21 3.31 -9.85
C GLU A 80 3.38 2.01 -9.83
N ILE A 81 3.17 1.45 -8.63
CA ILE A 81 2.38 0.22 -8.45
C ILE A 81 0.93 0.48 -8.85
N LEU A 82 0.32 1.57 -8.36
CA LEU A 82 -1.05 1.94 -8.68
C LEU A 82 -1.27 2.16 -10.18
N LYS A 83 -0.38 2.90 -10.85
CA LYS A 83 -0.47 3.14 -12.30
C LYS A 83 -0.37 1.86 -13.12
N LYS A 84 0.51 0.94 -12.74
CA LYS A 84 0.73 -0.31 -13.51
C LYS A 84 -0.35 -1.36 -13.29
N HIS A 85 -0.89 -1.46 -12.07
CA HIS A 85 -1.75 -2.57 -11.66
C HIS A 85 -3.22 -2.18 -11.47
N TYR A 86 -3.53 -0.88 -11.38
CA TYR A 86 -4.86 -0.44 -10.96
C TYR A 86 -5.57 0.50 -11.94
N PHE A 87 -4.88 1.54 -12.41
CA PHE A 87 -5.46 2.56 -13.30
C PHE A 87 -5.02 2.38 -14.75
N LYS A 88 -5.21 1.18 -15.31
CA LYS A 88 -4.99 0.92 -16.74
C LYS A 88 -6.05 1.59 -17.60
#